data_AF-A0A7C3IZZ9-F1
#
_entry.id   AF-A0A7C3IZZ9-F1
#
_cell.length_a   1.000
_cell.length_b   1.000
_cell.length_c   1.000
_cell.angle_alpha   90.00
_cell.angle_beta   90.00
_cell.angle_gamma   90.00
#
_symmetry.space_group_name_H-M   'P 1'
#
loop_
_entity.id
_entity.type
_entity.pdbx_description
1 polymer ?
#
loop_
_entity_poly.entity_id
_entity_poly.type
_entity_poly.pdbx_seq_one_letter_code
_entity_poly.pdbx_strand_id
1 'polypeptide(L)'
;MSYVCQICGKGNVMGRSHTHKRGVAGKRWKKRTTKTPRLFKVNLQRVTVLVNGEEKKMRLCAKCIKRVKKYKSIGEFNDIALA
;
A
#
# COMPACT_ATOMS: atom_id res chain seq x y z
N MET A 1 7.98 -4.81 -14.58
CA MET A 1 6.78 -4.31 -13.87
C MET A 1 7.03 -4.28 -12.36
N SER A 2 7.22 -3.08 -11.80
CA SER A 2 7.40 -2.89 -10.35
C SER A 2 6.08 -3.12 -9.59
N TYR A 3 6.17 -3.56 -8.33
CA TYR A 3 5.03 -3.80 -7.43
C TYR A 3 4.42 -2.44 -6.97
N VAL A 4 3.77 -1.75 -7.89
CA VAL A 4 3.28 -0.37 -7.73
C VAL A 4 1.81 -0.28 -8.14
N CYS A 5 1.04 0.58 -7.46
CA CYS A 5 -0.33 0.87 -7.83
C CYS A 5 -0.39 1.71 -9.12
N GLN A 6 -1.14 1.26 -10.13
CA GLN A 6 -1.22 1.96 -11.43
C GLN A 6 -1.98 3.30 -11.37
N ILE A 7 -2.85 3.51 -10.37
CA ILE A 7 -3.61 4.77 -10.23
C ILE A 7 -2.86 5.82 -9.41
N CYS A 8 -2.26 5.44 -8.28
CA CYS A 8 -1.66 6.41 -7.35
C CYS A 8 -0.15 6.29 -7.18
N GLY A 9 0.52 5.42 -7.95
CA GLY A 9 1.97 5.26 -7.89
C GLY A 9 2.52 4.71 -6.57
N LYS A 10 1.65 4.23 -5.66
CA LYS A 10 2.10 3.69 -4.36
C LYS A 10 2.92 2.43 -4.56
N GLY A 11 4.21 2.52 -4.23
CA GLY A 11 5.14 1.41 -4.19
C GLY A 11 5.46 0.97 -2.77
N ASN A 12 6.19 -0.13 -2.67
CA ASN A 12 6.67 -0.63 -1.39
C ASN A 12 7.68 0.34 -0.77
N VAL A 13 7.63 0.49 0.55
CA VAL A 13 8.52 1.39 1.29
C VAL A 13 9.45 0.56 2.17
N MET A 14 10.73 0.90 2.17
CA MET A 14 11.68 0.32 3.11
C MET A 14 11.50 0.96 4.48
N GLY A 15 11.47 0.14 5.52
CA GLY A 15 11.52 0.64 6.87
C GLY A 15 12.19 -0.34 7.81
N ARG A 16 11.86 -0.23 9.09
CA ARG A 16 12.57 -0.94 10.17
C ARG A 16 11.60 -1.30 11.29
N SER A 17 11.81 -2.48 11.86
CA SER A 17 11.14 -2.90 13.08
C SER A 17 12.07 -2.71 14.27
N HIS A 18 11.51 -2.28 15.39
CA HIS A 18 12.19 -2.17 16.68
C HIS A 18 11.27 -2.80 17.71
N THR A 19 11.74 -3.84 18.40
CA THR A 19 11.00 -4.43 19.51
C THR A 19 11.84 -4.32 20.78
N HIS A 20 11.28 -3.72 21.82
CA HIS A 20 11.89 -3.68 23.15
C HIS A 20 11.64 -5.02 23.86
N LYS A 21 12.67 -5.56 24.54
CA LYS A 21 12.51 -6.78 25.35
C LYS A 21 11.79 -6.45 26.67
N ARG A 22 11.14 -7.41 27.32
CA ARG A 22 10.55 -7.19 28.65
C ARG A 22 11.65 -6.85 29.66
N GLY A 23 11.44 -5.84 30.52
CA GLY A 23 12.41 -5.42 31.55
C GLY A 23 13.26 -4.17 31.24
N VAL A 24 13.05 -3.48 30.11
CA VAL A 24 13.74 -2.19 29.82
C VAL A 24 13.23 -0.99 30.62
N ALA A 25 12.11 -1.16 31.36
CA ALA A 25 11.48 -0.11 32.15
C ALA A 25 12.35 0.43 33.31
N GLY A 26 13.39 -0.30 33.72
CA GLY A 26 14.27 0.10 34.82
C GLY A 26 15.28 1.23 34.53
N LYS A 27 15.02 2.12 33.54
CA LYS A 27 15.88 3.26 33.14
C LYS A 27 17.34 2.94 32.76
N ARG A 28 17.77 1.68 32.82
CA ARG A 28 19.07 1.21 32.34
C ARG A 28 18.98 1.03 30.83
N TRP A 29 19.34 2.05 30.07
CA TRP A 29 19.53 2.02 28.60
C TRP A 29 20.69 1.08 28.15
N LYS A 30 20.99 0.03 28.93
CA LYS A 30 22.10 -0.91 28.70
C LYS A 30 21.94 -1.78 27.46
N LYS A 31 20.71 -1.97 26.95
CA LYS A 31 20.45 -2.76 25.72
C LYS A 31 19.54 -1.98 24.78
N ARG A 32 20.13 -1.17 23.90
CA ARG A 32 19.42 -0.48 22.82
C ARG A 32 18.85 -1.52 21.84
N THR A 33 17.63 -1.31 21.36
CA THR A 33 16.95 -2.26 20.47
C THR A 33 17.67 -2.41 19.13
N THR A 34 17.81 -3.67 18.68
CA THR A 34 18.30 -4.00 17.35
C THR A 34 17.32 -3.54 16.29
N LYS A 35 17.81 -2.76 15.33
CA LYS A 35 17.05 -2.29 14.18
C LYS A 35 17.04 -3.40 13.13
N THR A 36 15.90 -4.04 12.90
CA THR A 36 15.78 -5.02 11.80
C THR A 36 15.14 -4.35 10.58
N PRO A 37 15.78 -4.36 9.41
CA PRO A 37 15.17 -3.82 8.21
C PRO A 37 13.96 -4.68 7.82
N ARG A 38 12.88 -4.03 7.38
CA ARG A 38 11.70 -4.70 6.85
C ARG A 38 11.12 -3.93 5.69
N LEU A 39 10.46 -4.65 4.80
CA LEU A 39 9.85 -4.09 3.62
C LEU A 39 8.34 -3.97 3.85
N PHE A 40 7.81 -2.76 3.80
CA PHE A 40 6.38 -2.50 3.91
C PHE A 40 5.73 -2.65 2.54
N LYS A 41 5.12 -3.81 2.33
CA LYS A 41 4.42 -4.12 1.09
C LYS A 41 3.11 -3.34 1.00
N VAL A 42 2.83 -2.77 -0.17
CA VAL A 42 1.52 -2.18 -0.46
C VAL A 42 0.52 -3.32 -0.65
N ASN A 43 -0.70 -3.14 -0.12
CA ASN A 43 -1.82 -4.04 -0.37
C ASN A 43 -2.34 -3.84 -1.81
N LEU A 44 -1.65 -4.44 -2.78
CA LEU A 44 -1.97 -4.44 -4.21
C LEU A 44 -2.77 -5.68 -4.55
N GLN A 45 -3.88 -5.48 -5.26
CA GLN A 45 -4.77 -6.51 -5.74
C GLN A 45 -4.90 -6.41 -7.26
N ARG A 46 -5.01 -7.57 -7.91
CA ARG A 46 -5.31 -7.64 -9.35
C ARG A 46 -6.82 -7.54 -9.51
N VAL A 47 -7.29 -6.51 -10.19
CA VAL A 47 -8.71 -6.24 -10.42
C VAL A 47 -8.95 -5.88 -11.87
N THR A 48 -10.11 -6.28 -12.39
CA THR A 48 -10.60 -5.85 -13.70
C THR A 48 -11.36 -4.55 -13.51
N VAL A 49 -11.07 -3.57 -14.37
CA VAL A 49 -11.57 -2.22 -14.24
C VAL A 49 -12.01 -1.75 -15.62
N LEU A 50 -13.21 -1.20 -15.70
CA LEU A 50 -13.71 -0.49 -16.87
C LEU A 50 -13.21 0.95 -16.78
N VAL A 51 -12.40 1.37 -17.74
CA VAL A 51 -11.88 2.74 -17.84
C VAL A 51 -12.32 3.31 -19.18
N ASN A 52 -13.17 4.35 -19.17
CA ASN A 52 -13.71 4.99 -20.37
C ASN A 52 -14.30 3.98 -21.39
N GLY A 53 -14.99 2.95 -20.90
CA GLY A 53 -15.59 1.89 -21.73
C GLY A 53 -14.66 0.73 -22.12
N GLU A 54 -13.37 0.78 -21.81
CA GLU A 54 -12.43 -0.33 -22.05
C GLU A 54 -12.18 -1.15 -20.79
N GLU A 55 -12.28 -2.48 -20.90
CA GLU A 55 -11.90 -3.39 -19.81
C GLU A 55 -10.38 -3.57 -19.73
N LYS A 56 -9.80 -3.22 -18.58
CA LYS A 56 -8.37 -3.36 -18.30
C LYS A 56 -8.11 -4.12 -17.00
N LYS A 57 -7.20 -5.09 -17.05
CA LYS A 57 -6.69 -5.77 -15.86
C LYS A 57 -5.57 -4.93 -15.24
N MET A 58 -5.82 -4.43 -14.03
CA MET A 58 -4.89 -3.53 -13.33
C MET A 58 -4.53 -4.00 -11.92
N ARG A 59 -3.35 -3.61 -11.45
CA ARG A 59 -2.90 -3.76 -10.06
C ARG A 59 -3.22 -2.49 -9.28
N LEU A 60 -4.25 -2.54 -8.47
CA LEU A 60 -4.72 -1.41 -7.67
C LEU A 60 -4.51 -1.65 -6.19
N CYS A 61 -4.19 -0.58 -5.44
CA CYS A 61 -4.14 -0.67 -3.99
C CYS A 61 -5.56 -0.66 -3.40
N ALA A 62 -5.75 -1.28 -2.24
CA ALA A 62 -7.04 -1.33 -1.56
C ALA A 62 -7.69 0.06 -1.34
N LYS A 63 -6.87 1.11 -1.12
CA LYS A 63 -7.36 2.50 -1.00
C LYS A 63 -7.93 3.06 -2.32
N CYS A 64 -7.36 2.68 -3.45
CA CYS A 64 -7.88 3.07 -4.78
C CYS A 64 -9.14 2.28 -5.11
N ILE A 65 -9.16 0.97 -4.86
CA ILE A 65 -10.35 0.13 -5.08
C ILE A 65 -11.55 0.67 -4.29
N LYS A 66 -11.34 1.02 -3.00
CA LYS A 66 -12.37 1.65 -2.17
C LYS A 66 -12.88 2.99 -2.75
N ARG A 67 -11.98 3.80 -3.32
CA ARG A 67 -12.34 5.09 -3.94
C ARG A 67 -13.10 4.91 -5.24
N VAL A 68 -12.66 4.01 -6.11
CA VAL A 68 -13.34 3.68 -7.38
C VAL A 68 -14.78 3.27 -7.09
N LYS A 69 -14.98 2.36 -6.14
CA LYS A 69 -16.32 1.90 -5.75
C LYS A 69 -17.24 3.02 -5.26
N LYS A 70 -16.68 4.08 -4.64
CA LYS A 70 -17.47 5.17 -4.06
C LYS A 70 -17.70 6.35 -5.01
N TYR A 71 -16.65 6.80 -5.70
CA TYR A 71 -16.66 8.07 -6.44
C TYR A 71 -16.64 7.91 -7.96
N LYS A 72 -16.38 6.70 -8.47
CA LYS A 72 -16.26 6.37 -9.91
C LYS A 72 -15.28 7.25 -10.72
N SER A 73 -14.57 8.15 -10.05
CA SER A 73 -13.61 9.09 -10.62
C SER A 73 -12.40 9.20 -9.70
N ILE A 74 -11.19 9.18 -10.28
CA ILE A 74 -9.93 9.39 -9.56
C ILE A 74 -8.95 10.12 -10.49
N GLY A 75 -8.68 11.40 -10.22
CA GLY A 75 -7.66 12.17 -10.95
C GLY A 75 -7.98 12.29 -12.44
N GLU A 76 -7.05 11.88 -13.30
CA GLU A 76 -7.21 11.86 -14.76
C GLU A 76 -8.26 10.85 -15.26
N PHE A 77 -8.72 9.96 -14.39
CA PHE A 77 -9.71 8.96 -14.74
C PHE A 77 -11.11 9.41 -14.32
N ASN A 78 -11.89 9.86 -15.29
CA ASN A 78 -13.23 10.44 -15.07
C ASN A 78 -14.35 9.38 -15.04
N ASP A 79 -14.20 8.27 -15.77
CA ASP A 79 -15.15 7.16 -15.77
C ASP A 79 -14.44 5.83 -15.46
N ILE A 80 -14.47 5.44 -14.18
CA ILE A 80 -13.94 4.17 -13.70
C ILE A 80 -15.03 3.40 -12.96
N ALA A 81 -15.30 2.18 -13.43
CA ALA A 81 -16.04 1.18 -12.69
C ALA A 81 -15.18 -0.07 -12.42
N LEU A 82 -15.46 -0.74 -11.32
CA LEU A 82 -14.99 -2.12 -11.14
C LEU A 82 -15.90 -3.00 -12.01
N ALA A 83 -15.28 -3.84 -12.83
CA ALA A 83 -15.99 -4.91 -13.52
C ALA A 83 -16.35 -6.02 -12.52
#